data_AF-A0A544WY33-F1
#
_entry.id   AF-A0A544WY33-F1
#
_cell.length_a   1.000
_cell.length_b   1.000
_cell.length_c   1.000
_cell.angle_alpha   90.00
_cell.angle_beta   90.00
_cell.angle_gamma   90.00
#
_symmetry.space_group_name_H-M   'P 1'
#
loop_
_entity.id
_entity.type
_entity.pdbx_description
1 polymer ?
#
loop_
_entity_poly.entity_id
_entity_poly.type
_entity_poly.pdbx_seq_one_letter_code
_entity_poly.pdbx_strand_id
1 'polypeptide(L)'
;PGMKTFAAEHADWLTIVQLPAYAPDLNPTEGIWSLLKRGALANLAAADLPQLVRVIKRALKKIQYRAHLIDGCLPPTGLTMRTGGDITN
;
A
#
# COMPACT_ATOMS: atom_id res chain seq x y z
N PRO A 1 -11.16 19.61 -14.14
CA PRO A 1 -9.75 19.18 -14.05
C PRO A 1 -9.58 18.12 -12.95
N GLY A 2 -9.28 16.87 -13.31
CA GLY A 2 -9.43 15.71 -12.41
C GLY A 2 -8.28 14.73 -12.50
N MET A 3 -8.44 13.57 -11.85
CA MET A 3 -7.42 12.51 -11.73
C MET A 3 -6.72 12.14 -13.05
N LYS A 4 -7.46 12.16 -14.18
CA LYS A 4 -6.92 11.84 -15.51
C LYS A 4 -5.90 12.88 -16.03
N THR A 5 -6.13 14.16 -15.75
CA THR A 5 -5.22 15.23 -16.16
C THR A 5 -3.92 15.15 -15.36
N PHE A 6 -4.03 14.99 -14.04
CA PHE A 6 -2.87 14.79 -13.16
C PHE A 6 -2.03 13.57 -13.58
N ALA A 7 -2.69 12.46 -13.93
CA ALA A 7 -2.01 11.28 -14.44
C ALA A 7 -1.21 11.54 -15.73
N ALA A 8 -1.80 12.31 -16.66
CA ALA A 8 -1.15 12.65 -17.92
C ALA A 8 0.04 13.61 -17.73
N GLU A 9 -0.08 14.57 -16.81
CA GLU A 9 0.96 15.55 -16.49
C GLU A 9 2.18 14.94 -15.78
N HIS A 10 2.06 13.74 -15.22
CA HIS A 10 3.09 13.08 -14.41
C HIS A 10 3.46 11.68 -14.92
N ALA A 11 3.20 11.40 -16.21
CA ALA A 11 3.45 10.09 -16.80
C ALA A 11 4.93 9.66 -16.82
N ASP A 12 5.85 10.58 -16.56
CA ASP A 12 7.30 10.34 -16.44
C ASP A 12 7.69 9.56 -15.18
N TRP A 13 6.91 9.69 -14.09
CA TRP A 13 7.17 8.97 -12.83
C TRP A 13 5.95 8.20 -12.27
N LEU A 14 4.74 8.45 -12.78
CA LEU A 14 3.50 7.83 -12.31
C LEU A 14 2.98 6.77 -13.29
N THR A 15 3.06 5.50 -12.90
CA THR A 15 2.40 4.40 -13.61
C THR A 15 1.05 4.09 -12.98
N ILE A 16 -0.03 4.06 -13.78
CA ILE A 16 -1.36 3.66 -13.33
C ILE A 16 -1.68 2.25 -13.85
N VAL A 17 -2.03 1.36 -12.93
CA VAL A 17 -2.54 0.02 -13.25
C VAL A 17 -4.04 -0.01 -12.98
N GLN A 18 -4.84 -0.32 -14.00
CA GLN A 18 -6.28 -0.49 -13.85
C GLN A 18 -6.57 -1.93 -13.40
N LEU A 19 -7.23 -2.08 -12.26
CA LEU A 19 -7.67 -3.38 -11.76
C LEU A 19 -9.08 -3.69 -12.28
N PRO A 20 -9.40 -4.97 -12.55
CA PRO A 20 -10.77 -5.40 -12.79
C PRO A 20 -11.68 -5.03 -11.61
N ALA A 21 -12.98 -4.87 -11.89
CA ALA A 21 -13.96 -4.69 -10.84
C ALA A 21 -13.92 -5.90 -9.88
N TYR A 22 -13.94 -5.63 -8.57
CA TYR A 22 -13.95 -6.65 -7.52
C TYR A 22 -12.76 -7.63 -7.54
N ALA A 23 -11.54 -7.10 -7.75
CA ALA A 23 -10.29 -7.87 -7.65
C ALA A 23 -9.46 -7.50 -6.39
N PRO A 24 -9.93 -7.82 -5.18
CA PRO A 24 -9.20 -7.49 -3.94
C PRO A 24 -7.87 -8.24 -3.82
N ASP A 25 -7.78 -9.44 -4.40
CA ASP A 25 -6.58 -10.25 -4.51
C ASP A 25 -5.46 -9.58 -5.31
N LEU A 26 -5.80 -8.66 -6.21
CA LEU A 26 -4.85 -7.86 -7.00
C LEU A 26 -4.52 -6.51 -6.35
N ASN A 27 -5.11 -6.18 -5.19
CA ASN A 27 -4.85 -4.92 -4.49
C ASN A 27 -3.80 -5.12 -3.39
N PRO A 28 -2.57 -4.59 -3.53
CA PRO A 28 -1.50 -4.78 -2.54
C PRO A 28 -1.83 -4.14 -1.18
N THR A 29 -2.77 -3.19 -1.13
CA THR A 29 -3.26 -2.60 0.11
C THR A 29 -3.91 -3.66 1.02
N GLU A 30 -4.52 -4.71 0.46
CA GLU A 30 -5.08 -5.82 1.25
C GLU A 30 -4.00 -6.57 2.05
N GLY A 31 -2.79 -6.69 1.49
CA GLY A 31 -1.63 -7.23 2.21
C GLY A 31 -1.27 -6.38 3.42
N ILE A 32 -1.22 -5.05 3.26
CA ILE A 32 -0.97 -4.11 4.37
C ILE A 32 -2.07 -4.20 5.43
N TRP A 33 -3.34 -4.31 5.02
CA TRP A 33 -4.46 -4.53 5.94
C TRP A 33 -4.34 -5.85 6.71
N SER A 34 -3.91 -6.92 6.05
CA SER A 34 -3.65 -8.22 6.69
C SER A 34 -2.56 -8.09 7.77
N LEU A 35 -1.45 -7.39 7.47
CA LEU A 35 -0.37 -7.13 8.44
C LEU A 35 -0.86 -6.34 9.67
N LEU A 36 -1.71 -5.33 9.47
CA LEU A 36 -2.28 -4.56 10.58
C LEU A 36 -3.21 -5.42 11.45
N LYS A 37 -4.14 -6.14 10.82
CA LYS A 37 -5.16 -6.96 11.49
C LYS A 37 -4.55 -8.13 12.26
N ARG A 38 -3.54 -8.80 11.68
CA ARG A 38 -2.87 -9.96 12.29
C ARG A 38 -1.74 -9.56 13.25
N GLY A 39 -1.23 -8.33 13.14
CA GLY A 39 -0.17 -7.79 13.98
C GLY A 39 -0.72 -6.85 15.04
N ALA A 40 -0.54 -5.54 14.81
CA ALA A 40 -0.77 -4.50 15.81
C ALA A 40 -2.21 -4.41 16.34
N LEU A 41 -3.19 -4.92 15.59
CA LEU A 41 -4.61 -4.89 15.98
C LEU A 41 -5.14 -6.22 16.49
N ALA A 42 -4.38 -7.32 16.40
CA ALA A 42 -4.89 -8.67 16.68
C ALA A 42 -5.50 -8.83 18.08
N ASN A 43 -4.94 -8.13 19.07
CA ASN A 43 -5.38 -8.17 20.47
C ASN A 43 -5.65 -6.77 21.04
N LEU A 44 -5.91 -5.78 20.18
CA LEU A 44 -6.15 -4.41 20.63
C LEU A 44 -7.62 -4.20 21.01
N ALA A 45 -7.89 -4.08 22.31
CA ALA A 45 -9.14 -3.51 22.81
C ALA A 45 -8.96 -2.00 23.03
N ALA A 46 -9.17 -1.20 21.99
CA ALA A 46 -9.07 0.26 22.11
C ALA A 46 -10.25 0.80 22.92
N ALA A 47 -9.97 1.61 23.94
CA ALA A 47 -10.98 2.26 24.78
C ALA A 47 -11.66 3.44 24.09
N ASP A 48 -10.97 4.07 23.12
CA ASP A 48 -11.48 5.18 22.35
C ASP A 48 -10.88 5.25 20.93
N LEU A 49 -11.49 6.09 20.09
CA LEU A 49 -11.03 6.32 18.72
C LEU A 49 -9.61 6.92 18.65
N PRO A 50 -9.22 7.92 19.48
CA PRO A 50 -7.85 8.42 19.51
C PRO A 50 -6.78 7.36 19.76
N GLN A 51 -7.04 6.41 20.67
CA GLN A 51 -6.15 5.29 20.95
C GLN A 51 -6.01 4.39 19.72
N LEU A 52 -7.12 4.03 19.07
CA LEU A 52 -7.10 3.23 17.85
C LEU A 52 -6.29 3.91 16.74
N VAL A 53 -6.55 5.19 16.47
CA VAL A 53 -5.82 5.98 15.47
C VAL A 53 -4.32 6.01 15.78
N ARG A 54 -3.95 6.20 17.05
CA ARG A 54 -2.54 6.22 17.48
C ARG A 54 -1.85 4.89 17.21
N VAL A 55 -2.51 3.77 17.49
CA VAL A 55 -1.94 2.43 17.25
C VAL A 55 -1.79 2.17 15.75
N ILE A 56 -2.82 2.46 14.95
CA ILE A 56 -2.77 2.28 13.49
C ILE A 56 -1.64 3.12 12.89
N LYS A 57 -1.53 4.41 13.24
CA LYS A 57 -0.46 5.28 12.75
C LYS A 57 0.93 4.75 13.10
N ARG A 58 1.13 4.30 14.34
CA ARG A 58 2.41 3.71 14.78
C ARG A 58 2.73 2.42 14.04
N ALA A 59 1.74 1.56 13.81
CA ALA A 59 1.92 0.30 13.08
C ALA A 59 2.27 0.56 11.60
N LEU A 60 1.52 1.44 10.93
CA LEU A 60 1.82 1.87 9.57
C LEU A 60 3.22 2.48 9.46
N LYS A 61 3.63 3.31 10.43
CA LYS A 61 4.98 3.88 10.46
C LYS A 61 6.06 2.81 10.59
N LYS A 62 5.83 1.77 11.38
CA LYS A 62 6.75 0.61 11.48
C LYS A 62 6.84 -0.17 10.17
N ILE A 63 5.71 -0.38 9.48
CA ILE A 63 5.68 -1.01 8.15
C ILE A 63 6.46 -0.16 7.15
N GLN A 64 6.27 1.17 7.16
CA GLN A 64 6.98 2.10 6.29
C GLN A 64 8.51 1.98 6.43
N TYR A 65 9.03 1.77 7.64
CA TYR A 65 10.47 1.59 7.87
C TYR A 65 10.99 0.18 7.56
N ARG A 66 10.12 -0.75 7.15
CA ARG A 66 10.46 -2.14 6.84
C ARG A 66 10.03 -2.45 5.41
N ALA A 67 10.78 -1.93 4.44
CA ALA A 67 10.49 -2.05 3.01
C ALA A 67 10.11 -3.49 2.59
N HIS A 68 10.83 -4.50 3.07
CA HIS A 68 10.52 -5.91 2.79
C HIS A 68 9.09 -6.36 3.12
N LEU A 69 8.41 -5.73 4.10
CA LEU A 69 7.00 -6.00 4.41
C LEU A 69 6.06 -5.42 3.35
N ILE A 70 6.43 -4.28 2.77
CA ILE A 70 5.70 -3.65 1.66
C ILE A 70 5.96 -4.45 0.39
N ASP A 71 7.22 -4.79 0.13
CA ASP A 71 7.64 -5.57 -1.03
C ASP A 71 6.97 -6.95 -1.02
N GLY A 72 6.85 -7.61 0.14
CA GLY A 72 6.17 -8.88 0.29
C GLY A 72 4.67 -8.87 -0.05
N CYS A 73 4.03 -7.69 -0.09
CA CYS A 73 2.62 -7.56 -0.47
C CYS A 73 2.41 -7.48 -2.00
N LEU A 74 3.49 -7.34 -2.79
CA LEU A 74 3.41 -7.14 -4.24
C LEU A 74 3.34 -8.44 -5.05
N PRO A 75 4.16 -9.48 -4.81
CA PRO A 75 4.15 -10.71 -5.60
C PRO A 75 2.78 -11.38 -5.76
N PRO A 76 1.93 -11.48 -4.71
CA PRO A 76 0.60 -12.08 -4.85
C PRO A 76 -0.32 -11.33 -5.81
N THR A 77 -0.05 -10.05 -6.07
CA THR A 77 -0.86 -9.19 -6.95
C THR A 77 -0.34 -9.14 -8.39
N GLY A 78 0.82 -9.77 -8.67
CA GLY A 78 1.50 -9.66 -9.96
C GLY A 78 2.12 -8.28 -10.23
N LEU A 79 2.11 -7.38 -9.26
CA LEU A 79 2.69 -6.04 -9.37
C LEU A 79 4.16 -6.06 -8.92
N THR A 80 4.94 -5.12 -9.46
CA THR A 80 6.37 -4.94 -9.12
C THR A 80 6.68 -3.46 -8.97
N MET A 81 7.48 -3.09 -7.96
CA MET A 81 8.00 -1.73 -7.85
C MET A 81 9.13 -1.54 -8.89
N ARG A 82 8.92 -0.64 -9.85
CA ARG A 82 10.01 -0.22 -10.75
C ARG A 82 10.94 0.69 -9.96
N THR A 83 12.20 0.30 -9.81
CA THR A 83 13.23 1.20 -9.30
C THR A 83 13.79 1.97 -10.50
N GLY A 84 13.99 3.28 -10.38
CA GLY A 84 14.38 4.17 -11.51
C GLY A 84 15.75 3.92 -12.15
N GLY A 85 16.34 2.73 -11.99
CA GLY A 85 17.58 2.29 -12.66
C GLY A 85 17.37 1.61 -14.01
N ASP A 86 16.14 1.23 -14.37
CA ASP A 86 15.86 0.48 -15.61
C ASP A 86 15.50 1.38 -16.81
N ILE A 87 15.67 2.70 -16.70
CA ILE A 87 15.54 3.64 -17.84
C ILE A 87 16.86 3.73 -18.62
N THR A 88 17.25 2.64 -19.27
CA THR A 88 18.10 2.69 -20.46
C THR A 88 17.45 1.88 -21.57
N ASN A 89 16.58 2.53 -22.33
CA ASN A 89 16.54 2.54 -23.81
C ASN A 89 15.41 3.47 -24.26
#